data_AF-A0A3D9CYS7-F1
#
_entry.id   AF-A0A3D9CYS7-F1
#
_cell.length_a   1.000
_cell.length_b   1.000
_cell.length_c   1.000
_cell.angle_alpha   90.00
_cell.angle_beta   90.00
_cell.angle_gamma   90.00
#
_symmetry.space_group_name_H-M   'P 1'
#
loop_
_entity.id
_entity.type
_entity.pdbx_description
1 polymer ?
#
loop_
_entity_poly.entity_id
_entity_poly.type
_entity_poly.pdbx_seq_one_letter_code
_entity_poly.pdbx_strand_id
1 'polypeptide(L)' 'MLQSSKLHPDFSKIPRFLFWDTNFDEIDWKNKYVAVIKRVFERGDEEAKIEIEKFYGKELIKSVLNSKSTKPMHLHINK' A
#
# COMPACT_ATOMS: atom_id res chain seq x y z
N MET A 1 28.33 13.75 4.06
CA MET A 1 26.89 13.83 4.40
C MET A 1 26.28 12.50 4.02
N LEU A 2 25.90 11.65 4.98
CA LEU A 2 25.17 10.42 4.68
C LEU A 2 23.74 10.85 4.33
N GLN A 3 23.39 10.87 3.05
CA GLN A 3 21.98 10.95 2.67
C GLN A 3 21.33 9.68 3.20
N SER A 4 20.54 9.78 4.27
CA SER A 4 19.67 8.71 4.73
C SER A 4 18.72 8.38 3.58
N SER A 5 19.03 7.33 2.84
CA SER A 5 18.21 6.83 1.74
C SER A 5 16.80 6.57 2.30
N LYS A 6 15.82 7.38 1.90
CA LYS A 6 14.42 7.12 2.23
C LYS A 6 14.09 5.73 1.66
N LEU A 7 13.66 4.81 2.52
CA LEU A 7 13.29 3.47 2.09
C LEU A 7 12.01 3.57 1.27
N HIS A 8 12.10 3.29 -0.03
CA HIS A 8 10.96 3.30 -0.94
C HIS A 8 11.15 2.20 -2.02
N PRO A 9 10.05 1.68 -2.60
CA PRO A 9 10.12 0.75 -3.74
C PRO A 9 10.63 1.44 -5.00
N ASP A 10 10.85 0.69 -6.07
CA ASP A 10 11.12 1.26 -7.39
C ASP A 10 9.87 2.00 -7.92
N PHE A 11 9.92 3.33 -7.90
CA PHE A 11 8.84 4.20 -8.36
C PHE A 11 8.55 4.07 -9.86
N SER A 12 9.49 3.57 -10.67
CA SER A 12 9.23 3.32 -12.09
C SER A 12 8.24 2.18 -12.31
N LYS A 13 8.06 1.32 -11.31
CA LYS A 13 7.20 0.13 -11.33
C LYS A 13 5.84 0.34 -10.67
N ILE A 14 5.63 1.50 -10.04
CA ILE A 14 4.39 1.81 -9.33
C ILE A 14 3.73 3.03 -9.98
N PRO A 15 2.59 2.85 -10.68
CA PRO A 15 1.89 3.97 -11.28
C PRO A 15 1.41 4.97 -10.23
N ARG A 16 1.83 6.24 -10.37
CA ARG A 16 1.45 7.33 -9.44
C ARG A 16 -0.06 7.52 -9.29
N PHE A 17 -0.83 7.22 -10.34
CA PHE A 17 -2.31 7.35 -10.30
C PHE A 17 -2.96 6.45 -9.24
N LEU A 18 -2.29 5.36 -8.81
CA LEU A 18 -2.80 4.52 -7.73
C LEU A 18 -3.00 5.30 -6.43
N PHE A 19 -2.23 6.39 -6.24
CA PHE A 19 -2.23 7.25 -5.07
C PHE A 19 -2.64 8.68 -5.43
N TRP A 20 -3.58 8.88 -6.35
CA TRP A 20 -4.01 10.21 -6.80
C TRP A 20 -4.47 11.17 -5.68
N ASP A 21 -4.89 10.63 -4.53
CA ASP A 21 -5.31 11.34 -3.32
C ASP A 21 -4.18 11.54 -2.28
N THR A 22 -2.97 11.05 -2.53
CA THR A 22 -1.83 11.11 -1.60
C THR A 22 -0.59 11.64 -2.32
N ASN A 23 0.20 12.50 -1.67
CA ASN A 23 1.48 12.91 -2.23
C ASN A 23 2.44 11.71 -2.29
N PHE A 24 2.66 11.18 -3.50
CA PHE A 24 3.36 9.92 -3.74
C PHE A 24 4.80 9.91 -3.19
N ASP A 25 5.53 11.02 -3.37
CA ASP A 25 6.93 11.16 -2.95
C ASP A 25 7.09 11.31 -1.43
N GLU A 26 5.99 11.56 -0.72
CA GLU A 26 5.93 11.73 0.74
C GLU A 26 5.26 10.55 1.45
N ILE A 27 4.87 9.50 0.72
CA ILE A 27 4.34 8.28 1.32
C ILE A 27 5.41 7.70 2.25
N ASP A 28 5.04 7.51 3.51
CA ASP A 28 5.84 6.74 4.46
C ASP A 28 5.67 5.23 4.15
N TRP A 29 6.48 4.75 3.20
CA TRP A 29 6.46 3.37 2.73
C TRP A 29 6.78 2.36 3.84
N LYS A 30 7.39 2.77 4.94
CA LYS A 30 7.64 1.87 6.07
C LYS A 30 6.40 1.73 6.95
N ASN A 31 5.80 2.85 7.36
CA ASN A 31 4.73 2.84 8.36
C ASN A 31 3.32 2.69 7.75
N LYS A 32 3.15 2.98 6.46
CA LYS A 32 1.84 2.90 5.76
C LYS A 32 1.68 1.64 4.91
N TYR A 33 2.50 0.61 5.15
CA TYR A 33 2.53 -0.63 4.38
C TYR A 33 1.16 -1.27 4.17
N VAL A 34 0.28 -1.31 5.19
CA VAL A 34 -1.06 -1.90 5.08
C VAL A 34 -1.89 -1.22 3.98
N ALA A 35 -1.91 0.12 3.97
CA ALA A 35 -2.68 0.89 3.01
C ALA A 35 -2.10 0.78 1.59
N VAL A 36 -0.77 0.84 1.49
CA VAL A 36 -0.04 0.68 0.22
C VAL A 36 -0.32 -0.69 -0.40
N ILE A 37 -0.13 -1.77 0.37
CA ILE A 37 -0.30 -3.15 -0.10
C ILE A 37 -1.74 -3.36 -0.57
N LYS A 38 -2.74 -3.00 0.25
CA LYS A 38 -4.14 -3.16 -0.13
C LYS A 38 -4.47 -2.40 -1.41
N ARG A 39 -4.05 -1.14 -1.52
CA ARG A 39 -4.31 -0.30 -2.69
C ARG A 39 -3.69 -0.86 -3.97
N VAL A 40 -2.44 -1.31 -3.91
CA VAL A 40 -1.75 -1.90 -5.07
C VAL A 40 -2.38 -3.23 -5.47
N PHE A 41 -2.73 -4.10 -4.51
CA PHE A 41 -3.37 -5.38 -4.84
C PHE A 41 -4.82 -5.22 -5.32
N GLU A 42 -5.52 -4.16 -4.90
CA GLU A 42 -6.90 -3.85 -5.34
C GLU A 42 -6.96 -3.18 -6.73
N ARG A 43 -6.01 -2.29 -7.06
CA ARG A 43 -6.10 -1.41 -8.25
C ARG A 43 -4.88 -1.44 -9.18
N GLY A 44 -3.76 -1.98 -8.71
CA GLY A 44 -2.51 -2.04 -9.46
C GLY A 44 -2.48 -3.16 -10.48
N ASP A 45 -1.60 -2.99 -11.48
CA ASP A 45 -1.26 -4.04 -12.43
C ASP A 45 -0.26 -5.05 -11.84
N GLU A 46 0.08 -6.07 -12.61
CA GLU A 46 1.00 -7.13 -12.18
C GLU A 46 2.41 -6.60 -11.89
N GLU A 47 2.90 -5.62 -12.65
CA GLU A 47 4.23 -5.04 -12.41
C GLU A 47 4.31 -4.34 -11.04
N ALA A 48 3.28 -3.55 -10.69
CA ALA A 48 3.19 -2.91 -9.40
C ALA A 48 3.08 -3.92 -8.25
N LYS A 49 2.28 -4.98 -8.42
CA LYS A 49 2.16 -6.05 -7.40
C LYS A 49 3.49 -6.76 -7.17
N ILE A 50 4.23 -7.09 -8.25
CA ILE A 50 5.55 -7.73 -8.17
C ILE A 50 6.54 -6.84 -7.43
N GLU A 51 6.59 -5.54 -7.74
CA GLU A 51 7.49 -4.61 -7.05
C GLU A 51 7.13 -4.47 -5.56
N ILE A 52 5.85 -4.35 -5.23
CA ILE A 52 5.39 -4.27 -3.83
C ILE A 52 5.69 -5.56 -3.06
N GLU A 53 5.55 -6.72 -3.70
CA GLU A 53 5.92 -8.00 -3.09
C GLU A 53 7.44 -8.10 -2.85
N LYS A 54 8.26 -7.64 -3.81
CA LYS A 54 9.72 -7.57 -3.68
C LYS A 54 10.15 -6.62 -2.57
N PHE A 55 9.48 -5.47 -2.44
CA PHE A 55 9.82 -4.45 -1.46
C PHE A 55 9.45 -4.84 -0.02
N TYR A 56 8.27 -5.40 0.20
CA TYR A 56 7.78 -5.76 1.55
C TYR A 56 8.02 -7.21 1.96
N GLY A 57 8.18 -8.11 1.00
CA GLY A 57 8.29 -9.55 1.21
C GLY A 57 6.94 -10.27 1.29
N LYS A 58 6.91 -11.49 0.75
CA LYS A 58 5.71 -12.34 0.63
C LYS A 58 4.95 -12.56 1.93
N GLU A 59 5.66 -12.78 3.04
CA GLU A 59 5.03 -13.06 4.34
C GLU A 59 4.22 -11.87 4.84
N LEU A 60 4.74 -10.65 4.70
CA LEU A 60 4.04 -9.43 5.11
C LEU A 60 2.83 -9.17 4.21
N ILE A 61 2.99 -9.33 2.89
CA ILE A 61 1.89 -9.23 1.93
C ILE A 61 0.75 -10.18 2.31
N LYS A 62 1.07 -11.47 2.50
CA LYS A 62 0.08 -12.49 2.85
C LYS A 62 -0.65 -12.17 4.16
N SER A 63 0.08 -11.69 5.18
CA SER A 63 -0.49 -11.25 6.45
C SER A 63 -1.50 -10.11 6.26
N VAL A 64 -1.15 -9.11 5.46
CA VAL A 64 -2.00 -7.94 5.20
C VAL A 64 -3.25 -8.32 4.40
N LEU A 65 -3.10 -9.13 3.35
CA LEU A 65 -4.22 -9.54 2.49
C LEU A 65 -5.19 -10.50 3.21
N ASN A 66 -4.71 -11.31 4.15
CA ASN A 66 -5.57 -12.19 4.95
C ASN A 66 -6.28 -11.47 6.11
N SER A 67 -5.90 -10.22 6.42
CA SER A 67 -6.56 -9.45 7.47
C SER A 67 -8.02 -9.14 7.08
N LYS A 68 -8.97 -9.50 7.94
CA LYS A 68 -10.39 -9.22 7.71
C LYS A 68 -10.59 -7.71 7.56
N SER A 69 -11.26 -7.28 6.50
CA SER A 69 -11.70 -5.90 6.37
C SER A 69 -12.62 -5.55 7.54
N THR A 70 -12.46 -4.37 8.12
CA THR A 70 -13.28 -3.87 9.24
C THR A 70 -14.75 -4.03 8.91
N LYS A 71 -15.55 -4.51 9.88
CA LYS A 71 -17.00 -4.66 9.71
C LYS A 71 -17.59 -3.35 9.19
N PRO A 72 -18.53 -3.39 8.25
CA PRO A 72 -19.21 -2.18 7.79
C PRO A 72 -19.77 -1.44 9.00
N MET A 73 -19.64 -0.11 8.99
CA MET A 73 -20.15 0.72 10.06
C MET A 73 -21.67 0.47 10.17
N HIS A 74 -22.13 0.00 11.33
CA HIS A 74 -23.57 -0.13 11.58
C HIS A 74 -24.17 1.27 11.64
N LEU A 75 -24.94 1.66 10.62
CA LEU A 75 -25.74 2.88 10.68
C LEU A 75 -26.86 2.65 11.69
N HIS A 76 -26.90 3.47 12.75
CA HIS A 76 -28.08 3.58 13.60
C HIS A 76 -29.17 4.30 12.81
N ILE A 77 -30.12 3.53 12.28
CA ILE A 77 -31.33 4.07 11.65
C ILE A 77 -32.35 4.24 12.78
N ASN A 78 -32.65 5.49 13.17
CA ASN A 78 -33.78 5.76 14.06
C ASN A 78 -35.07 5.47 13.29
N LYS A 79 -35.90 4.58 13.83
CA LYS A 79 -37.23 4.23 13.32
C LYS A 79 -38.29 5.08 14.02
#